data_AF-A0A2I6QIS5-F1
#
_entry.id   AF-A0A2I6QIS5-F1
#
_cell.length_a   1.000
_cell.length_b   1.000
_cell.length_c   1.000
_cell.angle_alpha   90.00
_cell.angle_beta   90.00
_cell.angle_gamma   90.00
#
_symmetry.space_group_name_H-M   'P 1'
#
loop_
_entity.id
_entity.type
_entity.pdbx_description
1 polymer ?
#
loop_
_entity_poly.entity_id
_entity_poly.type
_entity_poly.pdbx_seq_one_letter_code
_entity_poly.pdbx_strand_id
1 'polypeptide(L)' 'MKVIGTTEAAKRLGISSNRVRALIESGRLKAQKIGREYAIDPADLKAVQNRKAGRPRKAKKR' A
#
# COMPACT_ATOMS: atom_id res chain seq x y z
N MET A 1 5.71 -10.20 -16.87
CA MET A 1 5.67 -9.19 -15.78
C MET A 1 4.27 -8.65 -15.66
N LYS A 2 3.61 -8.82 -14.51
CA LYS A 2 2.28 -8.25 -14.27
C LYS A 2 2.45 -7.13 -13.25
N VAL A 3 2.47 -5.89 -13.71
CA VAL A 3 2.46 -4.72 -12.82
C VAL A 3 1.02 -4.34 -12.52
N ILE A 4 0.75 -3.95 -11.28
CA ILE A 4 -0.56 -3.48 -10.85
C ILE A 4 -0.46 -2.04 -10.36
N GLY A 5 -1.52 -1.28 -10.56
CA GLY A 5 -1.60 0.09 -10.04
C GLY A 5 -1.88 0.13 -8.55
N THR A 6 -1.76 1.32 -7.96
CA THR A 6 -2.06 1.57 -6.54
C THR A 6 -3.48 1.15 -6.12
N THR A 7 -4.47 1.35 -6.99
CA THR A 7 -5.88 1.02 -6.72
C THR A 7 -6.10 -0.49 -6.63
N GLU A 8 -5.45 -1.26 -7.50
CA GLU A 8 -5.56 -2.72 -7.46
C GLU A 8 -4.77 -3.30 -6.28
N ALA A 9 -3.57 -2.77 -6.01
CA ALA A 9 -2.80 -3.11 -4.82
C ALA A 9 -3.59 -2.84 -3.52
N ALA A 10 -4.30 -1.71 -3.47
CA ALA A 10 -5.17 -1.34 -2.35
C ALA A 10 -6.28 -2.38 -2.13
N LYS A 11 -6.99 -2.79 -3.19
CA LYS A 11 -8.02 -3.84 -3.14
C LYS A 11 -7.47 -5.17 -2.64
N ARG A 12 -6.32 -5.60 -3.16
CA ARG A 12 -5.69 -6.88 -2.77
C ARG A 12 -5.20 -6.88 -1.31
N LEU A 13 -4.73 -5.73 -0.82
CA LEU A 13 -4.25 -5.58 0.55
C LEU A 13 -5.37 -5.21 1.55
N GLY A 14 -6.59 -4.91 1.10
CA GLY A 14 -7.69 -4.46 1.95
C GLY A 14 -7.42 -3.11 2.63
N ILE A 15 -6.63 -2.22 2.01
CA ILE A 15 -6.27 -0.90 2.55
C ILE A 15 -6.65 0.22 1.57
N SER A 16 -6.58 1.47 2.00
CA SER A 16 -6.81 2.61 1.11
C SER A 16 -5.63 2.85 0.17
N SER A 17 -5.88 3.41 -1.02
CA SER A 17 -4.83 3.79 -1.98
C SER A 17 -3.86 4.82 -1.39
N ASN A 18 -4.34 5.73 -0.53
CA ASN A 18 -3.47 6.65 0.21
C ASN A 18 -2.53 5.92 1.15
N ARG A 19 -2.98 4.83 1.80
CA ARG A 19 -2.10 4.01 2.62
C ARG A 19 -1.04 3.35 1.75
N VAL A 20 -1.41 2.79 0.59
CA VAL A 20 -0.44 2.23 -0.39
C VAL A 20 0.62 3.26 -0.77
N ARG A 21 0.24 4.49 -1.10
CA ARG A 21 1.20 5.57 -1.41
C ARG A 21 2.12 5.87 -0.23
N ALA A 22 1.58 6.01 0.98
CA ALA A 22 2.40 6.22 2.17
C ALA A 22 3.41 5.08 2.42
N LEU A 23 3.07 3.85 2.04
CA LEU A 23 3.96 2.70 2.15
C LEU A 23 5.10 2.75 1.12
N ILE A 24 4.79 3.20 -0.09
CA ILE A 24 5.79 3.46 -1.14
C ILE A 24 6.72 4.59 -0.72
N GLU A 25 6.16 5.71 -0.25
CA GLU A 25 6.91 6.88 0.22
C GLU A 25 7.80 6.54 1.43
N SER A 26 7.32 5.68 2.33
CA SER A 26 8.13 5.19 3.46
C SER A 26 9.18 4.13 3.08
N GLY A 27 9.29 3.74 1.80
CA GLY A 27 10.20 2.71 1.32
C GLY A 27 9.84 1.27 1.71
N ARG A 28 8.67 1.05 2.33
CA ARG A 28 8.22 -0.26 2.81
C ARG A 28 7.58 -1.12 1.72
N LEU A 29 7.16 -0.52 0.61
CA LEU A 29 6.64 -1.22 -0.56
C LEU A 29 7.44 -0.74 -1.77
N LYS A 30 8.07 -1.69 -2.47
CA LYS A 30 8.73 -1.40 -3.74
C LYS A 30 7.67 -1.09 -4.79
N ALA A 31 7.85 0.03 -5.46
CA ALA A 31 7.04 0.46 -6.58
C ALA A 31 7.87 1.32 -7.52
N GLN A 32 7.56 1.25 -8.81
CA GLN A 32 8.16 2.07 -9.84
C GLN A 32 7.19 3.18 -10.21
N LYS A 33 7.64 4.43 -10.18
CA LYS A 33 6.82 5.56 -10.62
C LYS A 33 6.87 5.64 -12.15
N ILE A 34 5.70 5.52 -12.78
CA ILE A 34 5.53 5.63 -14.24
C ILE A 34 4.61 6.83 -14.48
N GLY A 35 5.21 7.97 -14.82
CA GLY A 35 4.50 9.25 -14.93
C GLY A 35 3.85 9.67 -13.60
N ARG A 36 2.51 9.69 -13.57
CA ARG A 36 1.71 10.06 -12.39
C ARG A 36 1.28 8.86 -11.54
N GLU A 37 1.50 7.64 -12.03
CA GLU A 37 1.08 6.41 -11.36
C GLU A 37 2.25 5.64 -10.78
N TYR A 38 1.94 4.73 -9.86
CA TYR A 38 2.90 3.76 -9.33
C TYR A 38 2.54 2.37 -9.85
N ALA A 39 3.50 1.75 -10.51
CA ALA A 39 3.50 0.34 -10.89
C ALA A 39 4.11 -0.48 -9.75
N ILE A 40 3.35 -1.44 -9.23
CA ILE A 40 3.73 -2.28 -8.11
C ILE A 40 3.79 -3.73 -8.60
N ASP A 41 4.81 -4.48 -8.19
CA ASP A 41 4.82 -5.92 -8.43
C ASP A 41 3.91 -6.62 -7.40
N PRO A 42 2.95 -7.46 -7.84
CA PRO A 42 2.14 -8.28 -6.95
C PRO A 42 2.94 -9.14 -5.96
N ALA A 43 4.16 -9.56 -6.33
CA ALA A 43 5.04 -10.33 -5.44
C ALA A 43 5.48 -9.50 -4.22
N ASP A 44 5.77 -8.21 -4.42
CA ASP A 44 6.18 -7.29 -3.37
C ASP A 44 5.04 -6.98 -2.38
N LEU A 45 3.77 -7.21 -2.77
CA LEU A 45 2.64 -7.05 -1.85
C LEU A 45 2.73 -7.97 -0.63
N LYS A 46 3.34 -9.16 -0.78
CA LYS A 46 3.49 -10.13 0.32
C LYS A 46 4.38 -9.60 1.44
N ALA A 47 5.42 -8.84 1.10
CA ALA A 47 6.34 -8.22 2.08
C ALA A 47 5.62 -7.29 3.06
N VAL A 48 4.43 -6.84 2.67
CA VAL A 48 3.65 -5.85 3.36
C VAL A 48 2.27 -6.36 3.77
N GLN A 49 1.96 -7.64 3.54
CA GLN A 49 0.70 -8.23 3.95
C GLN A 49 0.67 -8.46 5.47
N ASN A 50 1.82 -8.87 6.05
CA ASN A 50 1.93 -9.16 7.48
C ASN A 50 2.38 -7.91 8.27
N ARG A 51 1.47 -6.95 8.45
CA ARG A 51 1.75 -5.70 9.18
C ARG A 51 1.10 -5.74 10.56
N LYS A 52 1.88 -5.45 11.62
CA LYS A 52 1.28 -4.97 12.87
C LYS A 52 0.53 -3.67 12.60
N ALA A 53 -0.75 -3.63 12.95
CA ALA A 53 -1.50 -2.38 13.00
C ALA A 53 -0.74 -1.41 13.92
N GLY A 54 -0.59 -0.17 13.48
CA GLY A 54 0.11 0.86 14.25
C GLY A 54 -0.70 1.32 15.46
N ARG A 55 -0.54 2.59 15.84
CA ARG A 55 -1.27 3.19 16.96
C ARG A 55 -2.78 2.87 16.87
N PRO A 56 -3.40 2.33 17.93
CA PRO A 56 -4.84 2.07 17.94
C PRO A 56 -5.59 3.36 17.62
N ARG A 57 -6.68 3.25 16.85
CA ARG A 57 -7.55 4.39 16.56
C ARG A 57 -8.02 4.96 17.89
N LYS A 58 -7.81 6.25 18.11
CA LYS A 58 -8.36 6.95 19.29
C LYS A 58 -9.88 6.82 19.20
N ALA A 59 -10.51 6.22 20.21
CA ALA A 59 -11.96 6.15 20.27
C ALA A 59 -12.53 7.57 20.22
N LYS A 60 -13.39 7.84 19.24
CA LYS A 60 -14.04 9.14 19.11
C LYS A 60 -15.03 9.26 20.29
N LYS A 61 -14.72 10.04 21.32
CA LYS A 61 -15.73 10.47 22.31
C LYS A 61 -16.74 11.33 21.53
N ARG A 62 -18.01 10.90 21.52
CA ARG A 62 -19.14 11.68 21.01
C ARG A 62 -19.47 12.79 21.98
#